data_AF-A0A2P6FPX0-F1
#
_entry.id   AF-A0A2P6FPX0-F1
#
_cell.length_a   1.000
_cell.length_b   1.000
_cell.length_c   1.000
_cell.angle_alpha   90.00
_cell.angle_beta   90.00
_cell.angle_gamma   90.00
#
_symmetry.space_group_name_H-M   'P 1'
#
loop_
_entity.id
_entity.type
_entity.pdbx_description
1 polymer ?
#
loop_
_entity_poly.entity_id
_entity_poly.type
_entity_poly.pdbx_seq_one_letter_code
_entity_poly.pdbx_strand_id
1 'polypeptide(L)'
;MAEVEVINSDILTEVSKESFGGVSCIKLSFEKNEPRFMDFQLNGSKKKYEMALNLIGEIVKVFAWDPDGEPGKWSSRSWFMDVIPITIMKGSCKVCGVTDDLLTYSEDFGKSWMHYDCKFPS
;
A
#
# COMPACT_ATOMS: atom_id res chain seq x y z
N MET A 1 12.02 -8.12 14.15
CA MET A 1 10.86 -8.24 13.23
C MET A 1 11.01 -7.14 12.19
N ALA A 2 10.94 -7.47 10.91
CA ALA A 2 11.09 -6.48 9.84
C ALA A 2 9.73 -6.22 9.20
N GLU A 3 9.40 -4.93 9.04
CA GLU A 3 8.32 -4.49 8.17
C GLU A 3 8.83 -4.52 6.73
N VAL A 4 8.00 -5.03 5.82
CA VAL A 4 8.35 -5.14 4.40
C VAL A 4 7.34 -4.34 3.58
N GLU A 5 7.82 -3.35 2.82
CA GLU A 5 7.03 -2.67 1.79
C GLU A 5 6.78 -3.66 0.65
N VAL A 6 5.51 -3.98 0.37
CA VAL A 6 5.12 -4.99 -0.65
C VAL A 6 4.40 -4.39 -1.85
N ILE A 7 3.86 -3.18 -1.69
CA ILE A 7 3.41 -2.34 -2.80
C ILE A 7 3.94 -0.93 -2.54
N ASN A 8 4.84 -0.52 -3.42
CA ASN A 8 5.49 0.79 -3.40
C ASN A 8 4.52 1.93 -3.72
N SER A 9 3.62 1.69 -4.68
CA SER A 9 2.49 2.57 -5.04
C SER A 9 1.58 1.85 -6.03
N ASP A 10 0.28 1.79 -5.76
CA ASP A 10 -0.72 1.35 -6.73
C ASP A 10 -2.11 1.90 -6.40
N ILE A 11 -3.01 1.97 -7.38
CA ILE A 11 -4.40 2.37 -7.16
C ILE A 11 -5.15 1.20 -6.53
N LEU A 12 -5.74 1.42 -5.35
CA LEU A 12 -6.61 0.44 -4.70
C LEU A 12 -7.98 0.44 -5.41
N THR A 13 -8.32 -0.63 -6.11
CA THR A 13 -9.55 -0.70 -6.93
C THR A 13 -10.70 -1.36 -6.21
N GLU A 14 -10.43 -2.23 -5.24
CA GLU A 14 -11.46 -2.97 -4.51
C GLU A 14 -10.97 -3.34 -3.10
N VAL A 15 -11.89 -3.33 -2.14
CA VAL A 15 -11.71 -3.92 -0.82
C VAL A 15 -12.90 -4.81 -0.51
N SER A 16 -12.67 -6.10 -0.26
CA SER A 16 -13.73 -7.07 -0.01
C SER A 16 -13.36 -8.06 1.09
N LYS A 17 -14.37 -8.75 1.64
CA LYS A 17 -14.18 -9.86 2.58
C LYS A 17 -14.35 -11.17 1.82
N GLU A 18 -13.33 -12.01 1.86
CA GLU A 18 -13.33 -13.31 1.20
C GLU A 18 -12.84 -14.41 2.16
N SER A 19 -12.83 -15.66 1.69
CA SER A 19 -12.21 -16.78 2.40
C SER A 19 -11.09 -17.35 1.54
N PHE A 20 -9.89 -17.41 2.07
CA PHE A 20 -8.72 -17.98 1.39
C PHE A 20 -8.11 -19.07 2.27
N GLY A 21 -7.94 -20.28 1.73
CA GLY A 21 -7.43 -21.42 2.51
C GLY A 21 -8.29 -21.82 3.71
N GLY A 22 -9.58 -21.45 3.73
CA GLY A 22 -10.50 -21.69 4.86
C GLY A 22 -10.48 -20.62 5.95
N VAL A 23 -9.72 -19.54 5.78
CA VAL A 23 -9.63 -18.42 6.72
C VAL A 23 -10.31 -17.19 6.13
N SER A 24 -11.12 -16.49 6.92
CA SER A 24 -11.72 -15.22 6.52
C SER A 24 -10.65 -14.13 6.40
N CYS A 25 -10.60 -13.47 5.26
CA CYS A 25 -9.62 -12.44 4.96
C CYS A 25 -10.24 -11.19 4.33
N ILE A 26 -9.53 -10.07 4.44
CA ILE A 26 -9.75 -8.86 3.65
C ILE A 26 -8.87 -8.97 2.43
N LYS A 27 -9.48 -8.85 1.26
CA LYS A 27 -8.81 -8.76 -0.03
C LYS A 27 -8.73 -7.29 -0.44
N LEU A 28 -7.55 -6.91 -0.92
CA LEU A 28 -7.27 -5.63 -1.55
C LEU A 28 -6.93 -5.93 -3.01
N SER A 29 -7.67 -5.36 -3.94
CA SER A 29 -7.36 -5.46 -5.37
C SER A 29 -6.74 -4.15 -5.85
N PHE A 30 -5.81 -4.24 -6.79
CA PHE A 30 -5.09 -3.08 -7.31
C PHE A 30 -5.17 -3.01 -8.83
N GLU A 31 -4.85 -1.85 -9.41
CA GLU A 31 -4.88 -1.67 -10.86
C GLU A 31 -3.76 -2.43 -11.57
N LYS A 32 -2.54 -2.44 -11.01
CA LYS A 32 -1.34 -3.02 -11.67
C LYS A 32 -0.81 -4.26 -10.95
N ASN A 33 -0.95 -4.33 -9.64
CA ASN A 33 -0.45 -5.40 -8.79
C ASN A 33 -1.51 -6.48 -8.54
N GLU A 34 -1.04 -7.69 -8.26
CA GLU A 34 -1.91 -8.78 -7.84
C GLU A 34 -2.61 -8.47 -6.50
N PRO A 35 -3.81 -9.05 -6.27
CA PRO A 35 -4.51 -8.87 -5.02
C PRO A 35 -3.68 -9.24 -3.78
N ARG A 36 -3.95 -8.54 -2.68
CA ARG A 36 -3.29 -8.75 -1.38
C ARG A 36 -4.33 -9.11 -0.32
N PHE A 37 -3.96 -9.99 0.61
CA PHE A 37 -4.88 -10.54 1.61
C PHE A 37 -4.40 -10.28 3.06
N MET A 38 -5.31 -9.99 3.99
CA MET A 38 -5.07 -9.96 5.44
C MET A 38 -6.11 -10.78 6.18
N ASP A 39 -5.68 -11.52 7.19
CA ASP A 39 -6.58 -12.25 8.07
C ASP A 39 -7.55 -11.31 8.81
N PHE A 40 -8.85 -11.62 8.75
CA PHE A 40 -9.88 -10.86 9.43
C PHE A 40 -9.89 -11.09 10.95
N GLN A 41 -9.23 -12.13 11.45
CA GLN A 41 -9.15 -12.47 12.88
C GLN A 41 -8.06 -11.69 13.64
N LEU A 42 -7.22 -10.96 12.90
CA LEU A 42 -6.21 -10.07 13.47
C LEU A 42 -6.81 -8.97 14.35
N ASN A 43 -6.10 -8.63 15.42
CA ASN A 43 -6.52 -7.49 16.25
C ASN A 43 -6.49 -6.19 15.44
N GLY A 44 -7.58 -5.43 15.48
CA GLY A 44 -7.76 -4.20 14.69
C GLY A 44 -8.10 -4.40 13.21
N SER A 45 -8.30 -5.64 12.73
CA SER A 45 -8.66 -5.96 11.33
C SER A 45 -9.89 -5.21 10.83
N LYS A 46 -10.93 -5.08 11.67
CA LYS A 46 -12.18 -4.38 11.33
C LYS A 46 -11.94 -2.89 11.05
N LYS A 47 -11.12 -2.23 11.87
CA LYS A 47 -10.75 -0.83 11.68
C LYS A 47 -9.93 -0.65 10.40
N LYS A 48 -8.98 -1.56 10.14
CA LYS A 48 -8.18 -1.55 8.91
C LYS A 48 -9.01 -1.76 7.65
N TYR A 49 -10.01 -2.65 7.72
CA TYR A 49 -10.99 -2.82 6.64
C TYR A 49 -11.76 -1.53 6.36
N GLU A 50 -12.32 -0.90 7.39
CA GLU A 50 -13.05 0.36 7.27
C GLU A 50 -12.15 1.49 6.72
N MET A 51 -10.89 1.55 7.14
CA MET A 51 -9.91 2.49 6.59
C MET A 51 -9.63 2.22 5.12
N ALA A 52 -9.34 0.96 4.74
CA ALA A 52 -9.05 0.58 3.36
C ALA A 52 -10.23 0.86 2.42
N LEU A 53 -11.48 0.65 2.88
CA LEU A 53 -12.67 1.01 2.10
C LEU A 53 -12.69 2.50 1.70
N ASN A 54 -12.21 3.39 2.56
CA ASN A 54 -12.14 4.83 2.28
C ASN A 54 -10.99 5.21 1.35
N LEU A 55 -10.12 4.25 0.99
CA LEU A 55 -8.96 4.46 0.12
C LEU A 55 -9.20 3.89 -1.29
N ILE A 56 -10.38 3.36 -1.60
CA ILE A 56 -10.70 2.88 -2.94
C ILE A 56 -10.65 4.06 -3.93
N GLY A 57 -9.88 3.89 -5.01
CA GLY A 57 -9.58 4.91 -6.01
C GLY A 57 -8.33 5.74 -5.71
N GLU A 58 -7.75 5.61 -4.51
CA GLU A 58 -6.53 6.32 -4.13
C GLU A 58 -5.28 5.50 -4.49
N ILE A 59 -4.18 6.21 -4.74
CA ILE A 59 -2.86 5.58 -4.81
C ILE A 59 -2.42 5.27 -3.38
N VAL A 60 -2.08 4.01 -3.09
CA VAL A 60 -1.72 3.55 -1.75
C VAL A 60 -0.37 2.84 -1.73
N LYS A 61 0.25 2.84 -0.54
CA LYS A 61 1.33 1.91 -0.18
C LYS A 61 0.80 0.79 0.70
N VAL A 62 1.35 -0.40 0.56
CA VAL A 62 1.00 -1.56 1.39
C VAL A 62 2.24 -2.13 2.06
N PHE A 63 2.13 -2.30 3.37
CA PHE A 63 3.16 -2.92 4.21
C PHE A 63 2.69 -4.29 4.71
N ALA A 64 3.59 -5.25 4.73
CA ALA A 64 3.36 -6.58 5.28
C ALA A 64 4.31 -6.87 6.44
N TRP A 65 3.88 -7.76 7.34
CA TRP A 65 4.73 -8.32 8.36
C TRP A 65 5.24 -9.69 7.92
N ASP A 66 6.56 -9.85 7.94
CA ASP A 66 7.24 -11.08 7.51
C ASP A 66 8.13 -11.59 8.66
N PRO A 67 7.58 -12.41 9.57
CA PRO A 67 8.35 -12.97 10.68
C PRO A 67 9.39 -14.01 10.24
N ASP A 68 9.22 -14.60 9.06
CA ASP A 68 10.01 -15.73 8.58
C ASP A 68 11.08 -15.32 7.54
N GLY A 69 11.17 -14.01 7.22
CA GLY A 69 12.17 -13.48 6.30
C GLY A 69 11.94 -13.89 4.85
N GLU A 70 10.69 -14.19 4.49
CA GLU A 70 10.26 -14.42 3.13
C GLU A 70 9.42 -13.23 2.60
N PRO A 71 10.05 -12.10 2.24
CA PRO A 71 9.35 -10.88 1.88
C PRO A 71 8.46 -11.13 0.66
N GLY A 72 7.15 -10.96 0.83
CA GLY A 72 6.18 -11.24 -0.22
C GLY A 72 5.98 -12.73 -0.54
N LYS A 73 6.51 -13.68 0.24
CA LYS A 73 6.05 -15.07 0.18
C LYS A 73 4.86 -15.25 1.07
N TRP A 74 3.74 -15.33 0.39
CA TRP A 74 2.47 -15.87 0.78
C TRP A 74 2.65 -17.30 1.29
N SER A 75 3.14 -17.45 2.52
CA SER A 75 2.85 -18.68 3.27
C SER A 75 1.33 -18.79 3.29
N SER A 76 0.79 -20.00 3.42
CA SER A 76 -0.65 -20.28 3.47
C SER A 76 -1.41 -19.56 4.61
N ARG A 77 -0.79 -18.56 5.28
CA ARG A 77 -1.15 -17.95 6.55
C ARG A 77 -0.70 -16.47 6.76
N SER A 78 -0.35 -15.62 5.77
CA SER A 78 0.19 -14.24 6.04
C SER A 78 -0.49 -13.10 5.20
N TRP A 79 -0.45 -11.79 5.52
CA TRP A 79 -1.01 -10.92 6.60
C TRP A 79 -0.52 -9.48 6.26
N PHE A 80 -1.36 -8.59 5.71
CA PHE A 80 -0.97 -7.16 5.56
C PHE A 80 -1.08 -6.42 6.90
N MET A 81 -0.15 -5.51 7.18
CA MET A 81 -0.17 -4.73 8.40
C MET A 81 -0.89 -3.41 8.20
N ASP A 82 -0.62 -2.67 7.13
CA ASP A 82 -1.21 -1.37 6.91
C ASP A 82 -1.35 -1.01 5.42
N VAL A 83 -2.31 -0.12 5.14
CA VAL A 83 -2.56 0.48 3.82
C VAL A 83 -2.61 1.98 4.02
N ILE A 84 -1.68 2.69 3.38
CA ILE A 84 -1.49 4.13 3.62
C ILE A 84 -1.73 4.88 2.31
N PRO A 85 -2.58 5.92 2.30
CA PRO A 85 -2.75 6.77 1.13
C PRO A 85 -1.45 7.50 0.81
N ILE A 86 -1.15 7.59 -0.47
CA ILE A 86 -0.11 8.46 -0.98
C ILE A 86 -0.77 9.77 -1.38
N THR A 87 -0.39 10.86 -0.72
CA THR A 87 -0.90 12.19 -1.10
C THR A 87 -0.32 12.58 -2.45
N ILE A 88 -1.20 12.65 -3.45
CA ILE A 88 -0.87 13.13 -4.79
C ILE A 88 -0.98 14.66 -4.80
N MET A 89 0.13 15.33 -5.10
CA MET A 89 0.23 16.78 -5.14
C MET A 89 0.50 17.27 -6.55
N LYS A 90 -0.19 18.35 -6.94
CA LYS A 90 0.11 19.07 -8.19
C LYS A 90 1.32 19.96 -7.99
N GLY A 91 2.28 19.90 -8.91
CA GLY A 91 3.44 20.79 -8.90
C GLY A 91 4.55 20.27 -9.78
N SER A 92 5.72 20.90 -9.66
CA SER A 92 6.94 20.45 -10.34
C SER A 92 7.77 19.58 -9.41
N CYS A 93 8.17 18.39 -9.87
CA CYS A 93 9.07 17.50 -9.15
C CYS A 93 10.42 18.18 -8.94
N LYS A 94 10.90 18.25 -7.69
CA LYS A 94 12.18 18.93 -7.39
C LYS A 94 13.42 18.24 -7.98
N VAL A 95 13.30 16.97 -8.38
CA VAL A 95 14.42 16.16 -8.91
C VAL A 95 14.44 16.19 -10.43
N CYS A 96 13.33 15.82 -11.09
CA CYS A 96 13.28 15.74 -12.56
C CYS A 96 12.69 16.99 -13.23
N GLY A 97 12.12 17.94 -12.48
CA GLY A 97 11.53 19.18 -13.01
C GLY A 97 10.19 19.00 -13.75
N VAL A 98 9.72 17.76 -13.94
CA VAL A 98 8.44 17.48 -14.60
C VAL A 98 7.31 18.05 -13.74
N THR A 99 6.41 18.76 -14.40
CA THR A 99 5.20 19.30 -13.79
C THR A 99 4.04 18.39 -14.13
N ASP A 100 3.50 17.71 -13.13
CA ASP A 100 2.35 16.84 -13.28
C ASP A 100 1.61 16.68 -11.94
N ASP A 101 0.57 15.86 -11.98
CA ASP A 101 -0.27 15.53 -10.84
C ASP A 101 0.14 14.18 -10.23
N LEU A 102 1.42 13.80 -10.25
CA LEU A 102 1.89 12.48 -9.75
C LEU A 102 2.96 12.61 -8.65
N LEU A 103 3.12 13.80 -8.07
CA LEU A 103 4.08 14.00 -6.97
C LEU A 103 3.54 13.39 -5.68
N THR A 104 4.36 12.59 -5.01
CA THR A 104 3.88 11.64 -3.99
C THR A 104 4.79 11.53 -2.76
N TYR A 105 5.98 12.12 -2.80
CA TYR A 105 6.96 12.06 -1.72
C TYR A 105 7.46 13.45 -1.32
N SER A 106 7.57 13.70 -0.02
CA SER A 106 8.10 14.95 0.54
C SER A 106 9.11 14.66 1.64
N GLU A 107 10.31 15.24 1.53
CA GLU A 107 11.40 15.11 2.52
C GLU A 107 11.38 16.20 3.58
N ASP A 108 10.66 17.28 3.32
CA ASP A 108 10.69 18.51 4.09
C ASP A 108 9.33 18.81 4.72
N PHE A 109 8.59 17.76 5.07
CA PHE A 109 7.28 17.82 5.73
C PHE A 109 6.25 18.62 4.92
N GLY A 110 6.17 18.37 3.62
CA GLY A 110 5.14 18.87 2.73
C GLY A 110 5.46 20.19 2.02
N LYS A 111 6.70 20.72 2.14
CA LYS A 111 7.09 21.97 1.49
C LYS A 111 7.51 21.77 0.02
N SER A 112 8.12 20.63 -0.30
CA SER A 112 8.47 20.22 -1.65
C SER A 112 8.07 18.77 -1.88
N TRP A 113 7.70 18.48 -3.14
CA TRP A 113 7.19 17.19 -3.54
C TRP A 113 7.97 16.65 -4.74
N MET A 114 8.09 15.33 -4.83
CA MET A 114 8.74 14.64 -5.94
C MET A 114 8.01 13.35 -6.28
N HIS A 115 8.27 12.82 -7.48
CA HIS A 115 7.84 11.48 -7.87
C HIS A 115 8.51 10.42 -7.01
N TYR A 116 7.79 9.33 -6.74
CA TYR A 116 8.34 8.16 -6.07
C TYR A 116 9.62 7.66 -6.76
N ASP A 117 9.57 7.48 -8.08
CA ASP A 117 10.70 6.96 -8.89
C ASP A 117 11.93 7.87 -8.83
N CYS A 118 11.73 9.19 -8.67
CA CYS A 118 12.82 10.15 -8.52
C CYS A 118 13.51 10.05 -7.16
N LYS A 119 12.81 9.58 -6.12
CA LYS A 119 13.38 9.41 -4.77
C LYS A 119 14.12 8.08 -4.63
N PHE A 120 13.61 7.03 -5.24
CA PHE A 120 14.14 5.67 -5.16
C PHE A 120 14.48 5.13 -6.55
N PRO A 121 15.52 5.66 -7.21
CA PRO A 121 15.92 5.17 -8.53
C PRO A 121 16.39 3.71 -8.42
N SER A 122 15.88 2.89 -9.35
CA SER A 122 16.17 1.45 -9.50
C SER A 122 17.64 1.15 -9.76
#